data_AF-A0A5J9SPW4-F1
#
_entry.id   AF-A0A5J9SPW4-F1
#
_cell.length_a   1.000
_cell.length_b   1.000
_cell.length_c   1.000
_cell.angle_alpha   90.00
_cell.angle_beta   90.00
_cell.angle_gamma   90.00
#
_symmetry.space_group_name_H-M   'P 1'
#
loop_
_entity.id
_entity.type
_entity.pdbx_description
1 polymer ?
#
loop_
_entity_poly.entity_id
_entity_poly.type
_entity_poly.pdbx_seq_one_letter_code
_entity_poly.pdbx_strand_id
1 'polypeptide(L)'
;MVPLRDGGQEPALTWAHYKRVADVPDEDGRDFRTVADRVVGELWNFFRVEPEWRDRAVSRAYDACPKLITDMHYEARVQAVRTYYAKKLGRKIEKKAARTIWLAAEQYMQVIPWWCASHRDCWEYFVSRWCDPEWQKTHEACRQRRLKMPGPAHHQGNRTLDEYATRWSRAHEGRECPPLMAWAMAHKGKATSIEVDYNPEDPPEAYSNPTVHTRLSQYTEMGREKHGPEWNPSTEDLDGEIIMRVGGGKKHGRYWIGDSTLDTASTPTLSKIRARSSSSAPPIRPRSSAAQIQFDQAQAQLREEMEAKLQAQEEKYQAQLMEQQARYDARLQEQQARMQEDLQRQMQFMFHQWHSGGMQPPPLPLPPVGTSSPSQGTPNISAGSNNQPVSPPNAWSPFPPFPRPPPM
;
A
#
# COMPACT_ATOMS: atom_id res chain seq x y z
N MET A 1 -24.64 -35.64 7.14
CA MET A 1 -25.22 -34.73 6.13
C MET A 1 -26.43 -34.02 6.70
N VAL A 2 -26.73 -32.81 6.22
CA VAL A 2 -27.89 -31.99 6.62
C VAL A 2 -28.89 -31.99 5.46
N PRO A 3 -30.18 -32.30 5.71
CA PRO A 3 -31.20 -32.30 4.67
C PRO A 3 -31.53 -30.87 4.22
N LEU A 4 -31.65 -30.70 2.91
CA LEU A 4 -32.04 -29.46 2.26
C LEU A 4 -33.55 -29.47 1.97
N ARG A 5 -34.11 -28.27 1.73
CA ARG A 5 -35.56 -28.10 1.49
C ARG A 5 -36.03 -28.70 0.16
N ASP A 6 -35.11 -28.88 -0.78
CA ASP A 6 -35.33 -29.47 -2.10
C ASP A 6 -35.17 -31.01 -2.11
N GLY A 7 -34.99 -31.63 -0.94
CA GLY A 7 -34.77 -33.08 -0.80
C GLY A 7 -33.32 -33.50 -1.00
N GLY A 8 -32.41 -32.57 -1.28
CA GLY A 8 -30.97 -32.81 -1.31
C GLY A 8 -30.37 -32.98 0.08
N GLN A 9 -29.10 -33.37 0.12
CA GLN A 9 -28.32 -33.41 1.34
C GLN A 9 -26.94 -32.78 1.10
N GLU A 10 -26.45 -32.01 2.07
CA GLU A 10 -25.10 -31.46 2.02
C GLU A 10 -24.44 -31.44 3.40
N PRO A 11 -23.11 -31.28 3.49
CA PRO A 11 -22.46 -31.09 4.78
C PRO A 11 -22.95 -29.84 5.51
N ALA A 12 -22.65 -29.71 6.80
CA ALA A 12 -22.99 -28.52 7.56
C ALA A 12 -22.11 -27.31 7.16
N LEU A 13 -22.42 -26.69 6.01
CA LEU A 13 -21.64 -25.60 5.41
C LEU A 13 -21.89 -24.23 6.01
N THR A 14 -23.03 -24.01 6.66
CA THR A 14 -23.44 -22.69 7.16
C THR A 14 -23.93 -22.78 8.60
N TRP A 15 -23.85 -21.66 9.34
CA TRP A 15 -24.41 -21.60 10.70
C TRP A 15 -25.92 -21.85 10.72
N ALA A 16 -26.63 -21.55 9.63
CA ALA A 16 -28.04 -21.87 9.49
C ALA A 16 -28.31 -23.39 9.52
N HIS A 17 -27.37 -24.23 9.09
CA HIS A 17 -27.52 -25.69 9.19
C HIS A 17 -27.48 -26.12 10.67
N TYR A 18 -26.52 -25.60 11.44
CA TYR A 18 -26.40 -25.89 12.87
C TYR A 18 -27.63 -25.43 13.66
N LYS A 19 -28.24 -24.30 13.28
CA LYS A 19 -29.48 -23.79 13.91
C LYS A 19 -30.73 -24.61 13.58
N ARG A 20 -30.73 -25.37 12.48
CA ARG A 20 -31.89 -26.14 12.02
C ARG A 20 -31.93 -27.56 12.56
N VAL A 21 -30.77 -28.12 12.89
CA VAL A 21 -30.65 -29.49 13.36
C VAL A 21 -30.86 -29.51 14.87
N ALA A 22 -31.80 -30.34 15.32
CA ALA A 22 -32.03 -30.59 16.74
C ALA A 22 -30.79 -31.25 17.35
N ASP A 23 -30.45 -30.84 18.58
CA ASP A 23 -29.38 -31.50 19.32
C ASP A 23 -29.83 -32.87 19.83
N VAL A 24 -28.86 -33.73 20.12
CA VAL A 24 -29.07 -34.98 20.85
C VAL A 24 -28.46 -34.79 22.23
N PRO A 25 -29.13 -35.22 23.33
CA PRO A 25 -28.60 -35.05 24.68
C PRO A 25 -27.15 -35.48 24.79
N ASP A 26 -26.33 -34.66 25.44
CA ASP A 26 -24.92 -34.99 25.66
C ASP A 26 -24.74 -36.06 26.75
N GLU A 27 -23.50 -36.47 27.02
CA GLU A 27 -23.19 -37.47 28.05
C GLU A 27 -23.66 -37.05 29.45
N ASP A 28 -23.78 -35.73 29.69
CA ASP A 28 -24.30 -35.14 30.93
C ASP A 28 -25.85 -35.00 30.95
N GLY A 29 -26.52 -35.43 29.87
CA GLY A 29 -27.97 -35.33 29.71
C GLY A 29 -28.49 -33.90 29.46
N ARG A 30 -27.62 -32.96 29.08
CA ARG A 30 -28.02 -31.58 28.77
C ARG A 30 -28.69 -31.53 27.41
N ASP A 31 -29.79 -30.80 27.34
CA ASP A 31 -30.51 -30.52 26.11
C ASP A 31 -30.32 -29.04 25.73
N PHE A 32 -29.58 -28.82 24.65
CA PHE A 32 -29.35 -27.48 24.10
C PHE A 32 -30.36 -27.10 23.01
N ARG A 33 -31.34 -27.95 22.68
CA ARG A 33 -32.34 -27.81 21.61
C ARG A 33 -31.78 -27.90 20.20
N THR A 34 -30.72 -27.16 19.88
CA THR A 34 -30.09 -27.17 18.56
C THR A 34 -28.59 -27.38 18.64
N VAL A 35 -28.00 -27.92 17.57
CA VAL A 35 -26.54 -28.12 17.50
C VAL A 35 -25.80 -26.78 17.59
N ALA A 36 -26.38 -25.69 17.06
CA ALA A 36 -25.81 -24.34 17.21
C ALA A 36 -25.74 -23.90 18.68
N ASP A 37 -26.81 -24.14 19.43
CA ASP A 37 -26.90 -23.78 20.84
C ASP A 37 -25.96 -24.64 21.69
N ARG A 38 -25.76 -25.90 21.32
CA ARG A 38 -24.74 -26.75 21.94
C ARG A 38 -23.34 -26.20 21.75
N VAL A 39 -22.97 -25.81 20.52
CA VAL A 39 -21.65 -25.24 20.23
C VAL A 39 -21.36 -24.00 21.09
N VAL A 40 -22.35 -23.12 21.26
CA VAL A 40 -22.20 -21.93 22.12
C VAL A 40 -22.32 -22.29 23.60
N GLY A 41 -23.14 -23.27 23.95
CA GLY A 41 -23.35 -23.76 25.32
C GLY A 41 -22.09 -24.38 25.90
N GLU A 42 -21.44 -25.28 25.15
CA GLU A 42 -20.21 -25.96 25.54
C GLU A 42 -19.02 -24.99 25.70
N LEU A 43 -19.01 -23.84 25.00
CA LEU A 43 -18.04 -22.78 25.25
C LEU A 43 -18.03 -22.38 26.73
N TRP A 44 -19.21 -22.28 27.36
CA TRP A 44 -19.34 -21.89 28.75
C TRP A 44 -18.96 -22.99 29.74
N ASN A 45 -18.64 -24.21 29.28
CA ASN A 45 -17.99 -25.20 30.14
C ASN A 45 -16.58 -24.75 30.53
N PHE A 46 -15.90 -24.00 29.66
CA PHE A 46 -14.50 -23.61 29.83
C PHE A 46 -14.29 -22.15 30.23
N PHE A 47 -15.24 -21.27 29.92
CA PHE A 47 -15.10 -19.83 30.14
C PHE A 47 -16.11 -19.27 31.15
N ARG A 48 -15.73 -18.17 31.81
CA ARG A 48 -16.60 -17.37 32.69
C ARG A 48 -16.51 -15.92 32.26
N VAL A 49 -17.60 -15.18 32.46
CA VAL A 49 -17.71 -13.75 32.20
C VAL A 49 -18.56 -13.15 33.31
N GLU A 50 -18.25 -11.91 33.69
CA GLU A 50 -19.05 -11.19 34.68
C GLU A 50 -20.52 -11.08 34.22
N PRO A 51 -21.50 -11.19 35.15
CA PRO A 51 -22.91 -11.32 34.81
C PRO A 51 -23.44 -10.20 33.90
N GLU A 52 -22.99 -8.96 34.12
CA GLU A 52 -23.42 -7.79 33.34
C GLU A 52 -22.97 -7.83 31.88
N TRP A 53 -21.93 -8.61 31.55
CA TRP A 53 -21.44 -8.77 30.18
C TRP A 53 -21.92 -10.06 29.51
N ARG A 54 -22.66 -10.92 30.21
CA ARG A 54 -22.98 -12.28 29.76
C ARG A 54 -23.76 -12.30 28.45
N ASP A 55 -24.84 -11.52 28.35
CA ASP A 55 -25.67 -11.47 27.15
C ASP A 55 -24.88 -10.96 25.94
N ARG A 56 -24.04 -9.93 26.16
CA ARG A 56 -23.15 -9.40 25.12
C ARG A 56 -22.16 -10.47 24.66
N ALA A 57 -21.57 -11.21 25.58
CA ALA A 57 -20.59 -12.25 25.27
C ALA A 57 -21.24 -13.43 24.52
N VAL A 58 -22.45 -13.83 24.89
CA VAL A 58 -23.24 -14.83 24.15
C VAL A 58 -23.52 -14.35 22.73
N SER A 59 -24.00 -13.12 22.55
CA SER A 59 -24.22 -12.56 21.20
C SER A 59 -22.95 -12.59 20.37
N ARG A 60 -21.81 -12.20 20.95
CA ARG A 60 -20.51 -12.23 20.26
C ARG A 60 -20.07 -13.65 19.88
N ALA A 61 -20.37 -14.66 20.71
CA ALA A 61 -20.09 -16.05 20.38
C ALA A 61 -20.90 -16.48 19.14
N TYR A 62 -22.20 -16.22 19.11
CA TYR A 62 -23.04 -16.51 17.95
C TYR A 62 -22.60 -15.75 16.68
N ASP A 63 -22.19 -14.49 16.81
CA ASP A 63 -21.69 -13.69 15.69
C ASP A 63 -20.39 -14.26 15.09
N ALA A 64 -19.57 -14.93 15.90
CA ALA A 64 -18.30 -15.51 15.47
C ALA A 64 -18.47 -16.87 14.75
N CYS A 65 -19.45 -17.68 15.14
CA CYS A 65 -19.65 -19.04 14.64
C CYS A 65 -19.72 -19.18 13.10
N PRO A 66 -20.44 -18.33 12.34
CA PRO A 66 -20.47 -18.42 10.88
C PRO A 66 -19.09 -18.39 10.22
N LYS A 67 -18.19 -17.56 10.76
CA LYS A 67 -16.82 -17.46 10.27
C LYS A 67 -16.01 -18.71 10.61
N LEU A 68 -16.15 -19.22 11.83
CA LEU A 68 -15.44 -20.41 12.31
C LEU A 68 -15.73 -21.65 11.46
N ILE A 69 -16.97 -21.82 10.99
CA ILE A 69 -17.34 -22.92 10.08
C ILE A 69 -16.55 -22.82 8.76
N THR A 70 -16.50 -21.62 8.18
CA THR A 70 -15.77 -21.41 6.92
C THR A 70 -14.27 -21.63 7.11
N ASP A 71 -13.71 -21.11 8.20
CA ASP A 71 -12.29 -21.26 8.54
C ASP A 71 -11.94 -22.72 8.83
N MET A 72 -12.83 -23.50 9.46
CA MET A 72 -12.67 -24.93 9.71
C MET A 72 -12.49 -25.72 8.41
N HIS A 73 -13.35 -25.51 7.40
CA HIS A 73 -13.22 -26.20 6.11
C HIS A 73 -11.92 -25.84 5.39
N TYR A 74 -11.55 -24.55 5.41
CA TYR A 74 -10.29 -24.09 4.83
C TYR A 74 -9.07 -24.73 5.51
N GLU A 75 -9.06 -24.77 6.84
CA GLU A 75 -7.97 -25.35 7.63
C GLU A 75 -7.91 -26.87 7.47
N ALA A 76 -9.07 -27.56 7.39
CA ALA A 76 -9.13 -28.99 7.13
C ALA A 76 -8.42 -29.38 5.82
N ARG A 77 -8.63 -28.62 4.73
CA ARG A 77 -7.89 -28.80 3.47
C ARG A 77 -6.38 -28.72 3.68
N VAL A 78 -5.92 -27.65 4.34
CA VAL A 78 -4.48 -27.39 4.55
C VAL A 78 -3.85 -28.48 5.42
N GLN A 79 -4.56 -28.95 6.45
CA GLN A 79 -4.09 -30.05 7.28
C GLN A 79 -4.05 -31.38 6.54
N ALA A 80 -5.01 -31.64 5.63
CA ALA A 80 -4.98 -32.83 4.78
C ALA A 80 -3.73 -32.84 3.88
N VAL A 81 -3.36 -31.69 3.28
CA VAL A 81 -2.10 -31.57 2.51
C VAL A 81 -0.90 -31.94 3.38
N ARG A 82 -0.78 -31.34 4.57
CA ARG A 82 0.34 -31.64 5.49
C ARG A 82 0.38 -33.10 5.89
N THR A 83 -0.79 -33.69 6.16
CA THR A 83 -0.92 -35.09 6.56
C THR A 83 -0.52 -36.04 5.43
N TYR A 84 -0.93 -35.74 4.19
CA TYR A 84 -0.54 -36.52 3.02
C TYR A 84 0.97 -36.47 2.81
N TYR A 85 1.57 -35.28 2.84
CA TYR A 85 3.01 -35.12 2.70
C TYR A 85 3.78 -35.88 3.80
N ALA A 86 3.33 -35.77 5.05
CA ALA A 86 4.00 -36.43 6.17
C ALA A 86 3.83 -37.96 6.13
N LYS A 87 2.60 -38.46 5.94
CA LYS A 87 2.28 -39.90 6.07
C LYS A 87 2.51 -40.70 4.79
N LYS A 88 2.30 -40.10 3.61
CA LYS A 88 2.39 -40.81 2.32
C LYS A 88 3.70 -40.53 1.57
N LEU A 89 4.25 -39.33 1.71
CA LEU A 89 5.50 -38.94 1.06
C LEU A 89 6.70 -38.88 2.02
N GLY A 90 6.50 -39.14 3.32
CA GLY A 90 7.56 -39.12 4.33
C GLY A 90 8.21 -37.75 4.56
N ARG A 91 7.61 -36.65 4.06
CA ARG A 91 8.17 -35.30 4.14
C ARG A 91 7.28 -34.36 4.94
N LYS A 92 7.84 -33.67 5.92
CA LYS A 92 7.12 -32.63 6.65
C LYS A 92 7.18 -31.32 5.87
N ILE A 93 6.03 -30.69 5.66
CA ILE A 93 5.94 -29.36 5.06
C ILE A 93 5.29 -28.38 6.05
N GLU A 94 5.75 -27.12 5.96
CA GLU A 94 5.18 -26.04 6.73
C GLU A 94 3.77 -25.68 6.25
N LYS A 95 2.97 -25.12 7.16
CA LYS A 95 1.62 -24.65 6.86
C LYS A 95 1.59 -23.64 5.72
N LYS A 96 2.60 -22.76 5.62
CA LYS A 96 2.71 -21.74 4.57
C LYS A 96 2.84 -22.37 3.18
N ALA A 97 3.66 -23.41 3.04
CA ALA A 97 3.80 -24.17 1.79
C ALA A 97 2.56 -25.01 1.48
N ALA A 98 1.97 -25.65 2.49
CA ALA A 98 0.76 -26.46 2.33
C ALA A 98 -0.44 -25.66 1.78
N ARG A 99 -0.53 -24.36 2.09
CA ARG A 99 -1.62 -23.48 1.63
C ARG A 99 -1.66 -23.32 0.10
N THR A 100 -0.55 -23.49 -0.60
CA THR A 100 -0.46 -23.30 -2.06
C THR A 100 -0.52 -24.60 -2.85
N ILE A 101 -0.59 -25.75 -2.17
CA ILE A 101 -0.66 -27.06 -2.80
C ILE A 101 -2.13 -27.49 -2.90
N TRP A 102 -2.48 -28.06 -4.06
CA TRP A 102 -3.75 -28.73 -4.31
C TRP A 102 -3.46 -30.21 -4.56
N LEU A 103 -4.05 -31.09 -3.74
CA LEU A 103 -3.94 -32.53 -3.97
C LEU A 103 -4.99 -32.98 -4.97
N ALA A 104 -4.76 -34.12 -5.61
CA ALA A 104 -5.80 -34.84 -6.34
C ALA A 104 -6.85 -35.42 -5.38
N ALA A 105 -8.04 -35.72 -5.88
CA ALA A 105 -9.14 -36.23 -5.06
C ALA A 105 -8.74 -37.52 -4.34
N GLU A 106 -8.09 -38.44 -5.05
CA GLU A 106 -7.63 -39.73 -4.53
C GLU A 106 -6.61 -39.56 -3.41
N GLN A 107 -5.79 -38.50 -3.48
CA GLN A 107 -4.80 -38.19 -2.45
C GLN A 107 -5.47 -37.63 -1.19
N TYR A 108 -6.49 -36.77 -1.34
CA TYR A 108 -7.28 -36.30 -0.20
C TYR A 108 -8.05 -37.44 0.48
N MET A 109 -8.58 -38.39 -0.28
CA MET A 109 -9.31 -39.54 0.27
C MET A 109 -8.42 -40.51 1.06
N GLN A 110 -7.10 -40.46 0.89
CA GLN A 110 -6.16 -41.26 1.68
C GLN A 110 -5.86 -40.69 3.08
N VAL A 111 -6.31 -39.47 3.37
CA VAL A 111 -5.96 -38.73 4.60
C VAL A 111 -7.18 -38.10 5.26
N ILE A 112 -8.29 -38.84 5.29
CA ILE A 112 -9.51 -38.42 5.98
C ILE A 112 -9.20 -38.14 7.46
N PRO A 113 -9.50 -36.94 7.97
CA PRO A 113 -9.30 -36.63 9.38
C PRO A 113 -10.12 -37.55 10.29
N TRP A 114 -9.59 -37.90 11.47
CA TRP A 114 -10.25 -38.82 12.40
C TRP A 114 -11.67 -38.36 12.79
N TRP A 115 -11.87 -37.06 12.97
CA TRP A 115 -13.17 -36.47 13.32
C TRP A 115 -14.19 -36.52 12.17
N CYS A 116 -13.74 -36.76 10.94
CA CYS A 116 -14.59 -36.91 9.75
C CYS A 116 -14.65 -38.38 9.27
N ALA A 117 -13.97 -39.31 9.94
CA ALA A 117 -13.79 -40.67 9.44
C ALA A 117 -15.12 -41.44 9.35
N SER A 118 -16.05 -41.20 10.28
CA SER A 118 -17.42 -41.74 10.26
C SER A 118 -18.34 -41.07 9.24
N HIS A 119 -17.91 -39.96 8.63
CA HIS A 119 -18.70 -39.12 7.71
C HIS A 119 -17.95 -38.94 6.39
N ARG A 120 -17.59 -40.07 5.76
CA ARG A 120 -16.81 -40.10 4.52
C ARG A 120 -17.48 -39.35 3.37
N ASP A 121 -18.80 -39.43 3.27
CA ASP A 121 -19.64 -38.69 2.33
C ASP A 121 -19.44 -37.16 2.46
N CYS A 122 -19.36 -36.66 3.68
CA CYS A 122 -19.10 -35.25 3.95
C CYS A 122 -17.68 -34.85 3.50
N TRP A 123 -16.69 -35.70 3.77
CA TRP A 123 -15.32 -35.47 3.31
C TRP A 123 -15.22 -35.45 1.78
N GLU A 124 -15.86 -36.42 1.12
CA GLU A 124 -15.90 -36.51 -0.34
C GLU A 124 -16.52 -35.26 -0.97
N TYR A 125 -17.60 -34.73 -0.39
CA TYR A 125 -18.17 -33.45 -0.83
C TYR A 125 -17.14 -32.30 -0.78
N PHE A 126 -16.40 -32.18 0.32
CA PHE A 126 -15.37 -31.13 0.45
C PHE A 126 -14.24 -31.33 -0.58
N VAL A 127 -13.81 -32.57 -0.80
CA VAL A 127 -12.77 -32.90 -1.78
C VAL A 127 -13.22 -32.52 -3.19
N SER A 128 -14.42 -32.91 -3.59
CA SER A 128 -15.01 -32.54 -4.89
C SER A 128 -15.02 -31.02 -5.08
N ARG A 129 -15.43 -30.27 -4.03
CA ARG A 129 -15.42 -28.80 -4.05
C ARG A 129 -14.03 -28.20 -4.16
N TRP A 130 -13.01 -28.76 -3.50
CA TRP A 130 -11.64 -28.26 -3.58
C TRP A 130 -10.95 -28.61 -4.90
N CYS A 131 -11.35 -29.71 -5.54
CA CYS A 131 -10.82 -30.16 -6.83
C CYS A 131 -11.53 -29.52 -8.03
N ASP A 132 -12.67 -28.85 -7.82
CA ASP A 132 -13.37 -28.08 -8.86
C ASP A 132 -12.48 -26.95 -9.43
N PRO A 133 -12.17 -26.97 -10.74
CA PRO A 133 -11.36 -25.94 -11.39
C PRO A 133 -11.92 -24.52 -11.27
N GLU A 134 -13.25 -24.34 -11.34
CA GLU A 134 -13.87 -23.02 -11.25
C GLU A 134 -13.73 -22.46 -9.83
N TRP A 135 -13.90 -23.32 -8.84
CA TRP A 135 -13.70 -22.99 -7.44
C TRP A 135 -12.24 -22.61 -7.17
N GLN A 136 -11.28 -23.39 -7.67
CA GLN A 136 -9.84 -23.08 -7.55
C GLN A 136 -9.48 -21.74 -8.21
N LYS A 137 -10.01 -21.47 -9.42
CA LYS A 137 -9.80 -20.20 -10.13
C LYS A 137 -10.29 -19.01 -9.30
N THR A 138 -11.49 -19.12 -8.73
CA THR A 138 -12.07 -18.08 -7.86
C THR A 138 -11.23 -17.86 -6.61
N HIS A 139 -10.77 -18.95 -5.98
CA HIS A 139 -9.91 -18.89 -4.81
C HIS A 139 -8.54 -18.25 -5.12
N GLU A 140 -7.92 -18.61 -6.25
CA GLU A 140 -6.65 -18.02 -6.68
C GLU A 140 -6.81 -16.54 -7.03
N ALA A 141 -7.90 -16.13 -7.70
CA ALA A 141 -8.19 -14.73 -7.93
C ALA A 141 -8.30 -13.93 -6.61
N CYS A 142 -8.93 -14.50 -5.57
CA CYS A 142 -8.95 -13.92 -4.23
C CYS A 142 -7.56 -13.85 -3.59
N ARG A 143 -6.71 -14.85 -3.81
CA ARG A 143 -5.31 -14.85 -3.35
C ARG A 143 -4.49 -13.77 -4.07
N GLN A 144 -4.59 -13.67 -5.39
CA GLN A 144 -3.90 -12.66 -6.19
C GLN A 144 -4.32 -11.25 -5.77
N ARG A 145 -5.60 -11.01 -5.50
CA ARG A 145 -6.07 -9.73 -4.93
C ARG A 145 -5.43 -9.40 -3.58
N ARG A 146 -5.23 -10.40 -2.71
CA ARG A 146 -4.55 -10.21 -1.41
C ARG A 146 -3.05 -9.94 -1.58
N LEU A 147 -2.40 -10.58 -2.55
CA LEU A 147 -0.97 -10.38 -2.85
C LEU A 147 -0.68 -8.98 -3.40
N LYS A 148 -1.67 -8.34 -4.05
CA LYS A 148 -1.56 -6.95 -4.49
C LYS A 148 -1.57 -5.93 -3.35
N MET A 149 -1.82 -6.33 -2.10
CA MET A 149 -1.72 -5.40 -0.98
C MET A 149 -0.25 -5.19 -0.60
N PRO A 150 0.24 -3.92 -0.54
CA PRO A 150 1.66 -3.61 -0.37
C PRO A 150 2.22 -3.99 1.01
N GLY A 151 1.36 -4.24 2.00
CA GLY A 151 1.78 -4.59 3.35
C GLY A 151 0.64 -5.10 4.23
N PRO A 152 0.94 -5.35 5.53
CA PRO A 152 -0.06 -5.65 6.53
C PRO A 152 -1.13 -4.55 6.56
N ALA A 153 -2.40 -4.93 6.78
CA ALA A 153 -3.46 -3.92 6.91
C ALA A 153 -3.22 -2.98 8.10
N HIS A 154 -2.62 -3.50 9.18
CA HIS A 154 -2.13 -2.80 10.36
C HIS A 154 -1.25 -3.76 11.17
N HIS A 155 -0.52 -3.24 12.16
CA HIS A 155 0.40 -3.97 13.04
C HIS A 155 -0.17 -4.23 14.45
N GLN A 156 -1.44 -3.92 14.69
CA GLN A 156 -2.14 -4.18 15.97
C GLN A 156 -2.25 -5.68 16.30
N GLY A 157 -2.32 -6.53 15.27
CA GLY A 157 -2.67 -7.94 15.42
C GLY A 157 -4.14 -8.10 15.83
N ASN A 158 -4.39 -8.90 16.85
CA ASN A 158 -5.72 -9.15 17.42
C ASN A 158 -6.12 -8.16 18.54
N ARG A 159 -5.29 -7.16 18.80
CA ARG A 159 -5.49 -6.18 19.88
C ARG A 159 -6.46 -5.09 19.46
N THR A 160 -7.12 -4.48 20.44
CA THR A 160 -7.79 -3.20 20.24
C THR A 160 -6.76 -2.08 20.04
N LEU A 161 -7.22 -0.91 19.57
CA LEU A 161 -6.33 0.23 19.43
C LEU A 161 -5.82 0.72 20.80
N ASP A 162 -6.67 0.69 21.83
CA ASP A 162 -6.29 1.11 23.19
C ASP A 162 -5.25 0.17 23.80
N GLU A 163 -5.36 -1.14 23.54
CA GLU A 163 -4.35 -2.12 23.93
C GLU A 163 -3.04 -1.90 23.18
N TYR A 164 -3.11 -1.52 21.90
CA TYR A 164 -1.93 -1.13 21.13
C TYR A 164 -1.26 0.11 21.73
N ALA A 165 -2.04 1.16 22.03
CA ALA A 165 -1.57 2.40 22.63
C ALA A 165 -0.92 2.17 24.00
N THR A 166 -1.57 1.40 24.86
CA THR A 166 -1.05 1.00 26.18
C THR A 166 0.29 0.27 26.05
N ARG A 167 0.39 -0.65 25.09
CA ARG A 167 1.61 -1.41 24.86
C ARG A 167 2.73 -0.54 24.28
N TRP A 168 2.39 0.37 23.39
CA TRP A 168 3.34 1.33 22.82
C TRP A 168 3.89 2.24 23.92
N SER A 169 3.01 2.81 24.74
CA SER A 169 3.38 3.67 25.87
C SER A 169 4.36 2.96 26.82
N ARG A 170 4.06 1.70 27.21
CA ARG A 170 4.98 0.89 28.03
C ARG A 170 6.35 0.65 27.40
N ALA A 171 6.42 0.52 26.07
CA ALA A 171 7.68 0.31 25.36
C ALA A 171 8.47 1.60 25.13
N HIS A 172 7.81 2.76 25.26
CA HIS A 172 8.37 4.09 25.01
C HIS A 172 8.26 4.96 26.25
N GLU A 173 8.76 4.45 27.39
CA GLU A 173 8.96 5.22 28.64
C GLU A 173 7.69 5.85 29.23
N GLY A 174 6.52 5.28 28.95
CA GLY A 174 5.25 5.77 29.46
C GLY A 174 4.74 7.02 28.72
N ARG A 175 5.29 7.35 27.54
CA ARG A 175 4.79 8.47 26.71
C ARG A 175 3.29 8.31 26.44
N GLU A 176 2.57 9.43 26.46
CA GLU A 176 1.15 9.45 26.12
C GLU A 176 0.96 9.06 24.66
N CYS A 177 -0.10 8.30 24.39
CA CYS A 177 -0.42 7.83 23.06
C CYS A 177 -1.91 8.08 22.75
N PRO A 178 -2.27 9.33 22.41
CA PRO A 178 -3.64 9.68 22.04
C PRO A 178 -4.17 8.84 20.87
N PRO A 179 -5.51 8.70 20.72
CA PRO A 179 -6.09 7.73 19.78
C PRO A 179 -5.69 7.91 18.32
N LEU A 180 -5.51 9.16 17.83
CA LEU A 180 -5.03 9.38 16.46
C LEU A 180 -3.60 8.88 16.29
N MET A 181 -2.71 9.21 17.23
CA MET A 181 -1.32 8.74 17.22
C MET A 181 -1.27 7.22 17.28
N ALA A 182 -2.05 6.60 18.17
CA ALA A 182 -2.16 5.15 18.25
C ALA A 182 -2.56 4.55 16.90
N TRP A 183 -3.56 5.13 16.24
CA TRP A 183 -4.04 4.68 14.92
C TRP A 183 -2.94 4.81 13.86
N ALA A 184 -2.26 5.95 13.79
CA ALA A 184 -1.18 6.19 12.85
C ALA A 184 -0.01 5.20 13.07
N MET A 185 0.47 5.08 14.31
CA MET A 185 1.58 4.20 14.68
C MET A 185 1.25 2.72 14.46
N ALA A 186 0.01 2.31 14.70
CA ALA A 186 -0.48 0.99 14.36
C ALA A 186 -0.40 0.67 12.86
N HIS A 187 -0.39 1.69 12.00
CA HIS A 187 -0.17 1.55 10.57
C HIS A 187 1.30 1.73 10.15
N LYS A 188 2.19 2.20 11.04
CA LYS A 188 3.65 2.27 10.82
C LYS A 188 4.36 0.98 11.24
N GLY A 189 4.04 0.43 12.41
CA GLY A 189 4.79 -0.72 12.92
C GLY A 189 4.27 -1.33 14.22
N LYS A 190 5.05 -2.28 14.75
CA LYS A 190 4.71 -2.96 16.02
C LYS A 190 4.88 -1.99 17.19
N ALA A 191 3.97 -2.05 18.16
CA ALA A 191 3.98 -1.20 19.35
C ALA A 191 5.29 -1.25 20.15
N THR A 192 6.04 -2.35 20.09
CA THR A 192 7.32 -2.52 20.81
C THR A 192 8.55 -2.06 20.04
N SER A 193 8.37 -1.55 18.82
CA SER A 193 9.48 -1.11 17.98
C SER A 193 9.85 0.32 18.33
N ILE A 194 11.11 0.55 18.73
CA ILE A 194 11.61 1.86 19.18
C ILE A 194 11.53 2.92 18.07
N GLU A 195 11.65 2.50 16.81
CA GLU A 195 11.56 3.36 15.63
C GLU A 195 10.13 3.86 15.31
N VAL A 196 9.11 3.28 15.98
CA VAL A 196 7.72 3.66 15.71
C VAL A 196 7.37 4.85 16.58
N ASP A 197 7.52 6.04 16.00
CA ASP A 197 7.02 7.29 16.58
C ASP A 197 6.07 7.99 15.61
N TYR A 198 5.15 8.79 16.17
CA TYR A 198 4.24 9.58 15.35
C TYR A 198 4.90 10.90 14.93
N ASN A 199 4.90 11.18 13.64
CA ASN A 199 5.28 12.49 13.12
C ASN A 199 4.20 12.97 12.13
N PRO A 200 3.58 14.14 12.33
CA PRO A 200 2.57 14.66 11.40
C PRO A 200 3.11 14.92 9.99
N GLU A 201 4.42 15.13 9.85
CA GLU A 201 5.10 15.37 8.57
C GLU A 201 5.61 14.08 7.90
N ASP A 202 5.24 12.91 8.43
CA ASP A 202 5.60 11.63 7.83
C ASP A 202 5.02 11.51 6.41
N PRO A 203 5.84 11.15 5.40
CA PRO A 203 5.35 10.97 4.05
C PRO A 203 4.53 9.66 3.92
N PRO A 204 3.76 9.46 2.84
CA PRO A 204 2.93 8.27 2.63
C PRO A 204 3.68 6.93 2.78
N GLU A 205 4.96 6.90 2.47
CA GLU A 205 5.85 5.72 2.51
C GLU A 205 6.16 5.27 3.94
N ALA A 206 5.97 6.13 4.94
CA ALA A 206 6.18 5.78 6.35
C ALA A 206 5.15 4.78 6.88
N TYR A 207 4.07 4.54 6.15
CA TYR A 207 2.94 3.69 6.54
C TYR A 207 2.85 2.42 5.68
N SER A 208 2.33 1.35 6.27
CA SER A 208 2.01 0.08 5.59
C SER A 208 1.06 0.22 4.39
N ASN A 209 0.32 1.32 4.31
CA ASN A 209 -0.54 1.67 3.19
C ASN A 209 -0.56 3.20 3.00
N PRO A 210 -0.22 3.72 1.80
CA PRO A 210 -0.19 5.17 1.53
C PRO A 210 -1.51 5.89 1.82
N THR A 211 -2.65 5.19 1.74
CA THR A 211 -3.96 5.78 2.05
C THR A 211 -4.09 6.19 3.52
N VAL A 212 -3.25 5.66 4.43
CA VAL A 212 -3.22 6.06 5.84
C VAL A 212 -2.84 7.53 5.97
N HIS A 213 -1.80 7.96 5.27
CA HIS A 213 -1.39 9.37 5.22
C HIS A 213 -2.55 10.24 4.73
N THR A 214 -3.18 9.90 3.60
CA THR A 214 -4.34 10.65 3.08
C THR A 214 -5.47 10.78 4.12
N ARG A 215 -5.74 9.71 4.89
CA ARG A 215 -6.76 9.75 5.94
C ARG A 215 -6.37 10.67 7.10
N LEU A 216 -5.12 10.63 7.54
CA LEU A 216 -4.60 11.54 8.55
C LEU A 216 -4.71 12.99 8.09
N SER A 217 -4.21 13.31 6.88
CA SER A 217 -4.26 14.67 6.34
C SER A 217 -5.71 15.18 6.25
N GLN A 218 -6.63 14.38 5.69
CA GLN A 218 -8.04 14.78 5.57
C GLN A 218 -8.72 14.99 6.93
N TYR A 219 -8.42 14.14 7.92
CA TYR A 219 -8.94 14.28 9.28
C TYR A 219 -8.40 15.55 9.94
N THR A 220 -7.09 15.79 9.85
CA THR A 220 -6.43 16.98 10.40
C THR A 220 -6.93 18.26 9.75
N GLU A 221 -7.02 18.31 8.42
CA GLU A 221 -7.58 19.45 7.68
C GLU A 221 -8.99 19.79 8.12
N MET A 222 -9.88 18.79 8.16
CA MET A 222 -11.28 19.02 8.55
C MET A 222 -11.42 19.34 10.03
N GLY A 223 -10.53 18.81 10.88
CA GLY A 223 -10.47 19.20 12.27
C GLY A 223 -10.05 20.65 12.46
N ARG A 224 -9.07 21.12 11.69
CA ARG A 224 -8.70 22.54 11.68
C ARG A 224 -9.80 23.45 11.12
N GLU A 225 -10.58 22.97 10.15
CA GLU A 225 -11.76 23.69 9.64
C GLU A 225 -12.87 23.81 10.71
N LYS A 226 -13.07 22.77 11.53
CA LYS A 226 -14.10 22.74 12.57
C LYS A 226 -13.70 23.45 13.87
N HIS A 227 -12.47 23.22 14.32
CA HIS A 227 -11.99 23.62 15.66
C HIS A 227 -11.00 24.79 15.62
N GLY A 228 -10.52 25.18 14.43
CA GLY A 228 -9.57 26.28 14.23
C GLY A 228 -8.17 25.82 13.79
N PRO A 229 -7.36 26.71 13.19
CA PRO A 229 -6.07 26.36 12.57
C PRO A 229 -5.03 25.79 13.55
N GLU A 230 -5.10 26.21 14.83
CA GLU A 230 -4.19 25.76 15.89
C GLU A 230 -4.60 24.42 16.50
N TRP A 231 -5.73 23.84 16.09
CA TRP A 231 -6.19 22.57 16.64
C TRP A 231 -5.22 21.44 16.31
N ASN A 232 -4.75 20.76 17.35
CA ASN A 232 -3.82 19.65 17.25
C ASN A 232 -4.55 18.31 17.46
N PRO A 233 -4.72 17.48 16.41
CA PRO A 233 -5.42 16.20 16.54
C PRO A 233 -4.66 15.16 17.37
N SER A 234 -3.38 15.40 17.67
CA SER A 234 -2.52 14.48 18.41
C SER A 234 -2.53 14.70 19.91
N THR A 235 -3.37 15.63 20.41
CA THR A 235 -3.49 15.92 21.85
C THR A 235 -4.89 15.64 22.40
N GLU A 236 -5.84 15.25 21.55
CA GLU A 236 -7.25 15.08 21.89
C GLU A 236 -7.81 13.72 21.44
N ASP A 237 -9.01 13.39 21.91
CA ASP A 237 -9.77 12.24 21.44
C ASP A 237 -10.25 12.40 19.99
N LEU A 238 -10.60 11.28 19.35
CA LEU A 238 -11.13 11.32 17.99
C LEU A 238 -12.52 11.96 17.92
N ASP A 239 -12.69 12.94 17.04
CA ASP A 239 -13.98 13.54 16.76
C ASP A 239 -14.76 12.66 15.76
N GLY A 240 -15.76 11.95 16.29
CA GLY A 240 -16.62 11.06 15.51
C GLY A 240 -17.42 11.76 14.41
N GLU A 241 -17.76 13.05 14.54
CA GLU A 241 -18.41 13.79 13.46
C GLU A 241 -17.44 14.07 12.32
N ILE A 242 -16.23 14.51 12.62
CA ILE A 242 -15.20 14.75 11.59
C ILE A 242 -14.98 13.46 10.81
N ILE A 243 -14.77 12.33 11.51
CA ILE A 243 -14.57 11.01 10.89
C ILE A 243 -15.75 10.62 10.00
N MET A 244 -16.98 10.92 10.42
CA MET A 244 -18.17 10.66 9.63
C MET A 244 -18.25 11.55 8.38
N ARG A 245 -17.84 12.83 8.47
CA ARG A 245 -17.80 13.77 7.34
C ARG A 245 -16.70 13.42 6.34
N VAL A 246 -15.45 13.18 6.78
CA VAL A 246 -14.35 12.79 5.88
C VAL A 246 -14.54 11.39 5.29
N GLY A 247 -15.17 10.49 6.06
CA GLY A 247 -15.37 9.10 5.67
C GLY A 247 -16.57 8.86 4.77
N GLY A 248 -17.40 9.87 4.52
CA GLY A 248 -18.70 9.70 3.86
C GLY A 248 -19.63 8.75 4.64
N GLY A 249 -19.52 8.72 5.97
CA GLY A 249 -20.20 7.79 6.87
C GLY A 249 -19.48 6.45 7.09
N LYS A 250 -20.18 5.51 7.74
CA LYS A 250 -19.67 4.15 7.98
C LYS A 250 -19.76 3.30 6.72
N LYS A 251 -18.71 2.54 6.42
CA LYS A 251 -18.71 1.55 5.34
C LYS A 251 -18.62 0.15 5.93
N HIS A 252 -19.56 -0.72 5.56
CA HIS A 252 -19.70 -2.06 6.17
C HIS A 252 -19.75 -2.01 7.71
N GLY A 253 -20.41 -0.99 8.26
CA GLY A 253 -20.52 -0.77 9.70
C GLY A 253 -19.28 -0.15 10.38
N ARG A 254 -18.21 0.13 9.63
CA ARG A 254 -16.94 0.62 10.19
C ARG A 254 -16.67 2.09 9.93
N TYR A 255 -16.07 2.75 10.90
CA TYR A 255 -15.56 4.12 10.77
C TYR A 255 -14.37 4.19 9.80
N TRP A 256 -14.07 5.41 9.33
CA TRP A 256 -12.99 5.63 8.36
C TRP A 256 -11.59 5.56 8.98
N ILE A 257 -11.49 6.05 10.23
CA ILE A 257 -10.33 6.04 11.13
C ILE A 257 -10.84 5.59 12.50
N GLY A 258 -10.00 4.91 13.29
CA GLY A 258 -10.32 4.59 14.70
C GLY A 258 -11.58 3.73 14.88
N ASP A 259 -11.79 2.74 14.01
CA ASP A 259 -12.93 1.83 14.20
C ASP A 259 -12.81 1.09 15.55
N SER A 260 -13.91 1.01 16.30
CA SER A 260 -13.99 0.48 17.67
C SER A 260 -13.43 1.37 18.80
N THR A 261 -12.86 2.54 18.53
CA THR A 261 -12.52 3.51 19.59
C THR A 261 -13.61 4.55 19.82
N LEU A 262 -14.39 4.85 18.78
CA LEU A 262 -15.53 5.75 18.89
C LEU A 262 -16.74 5.04 19.47
N ASP A 263 -17.36 5.65 20.48
CA ASP A 263 -18.67 5.24 20.94
C ASP A 263 -19.72 5.50 19.85
N THR A 264 -20.32 4.42 19.37
CA THR A 264 -21.34 4.46 18.32
C THR A 264 -22.64 5.09 18.80
N ALA A 265 -22.95 5.05 20.09
CA ALA A 265 -24.17 5.63 20.64
C ALA A 265 -24.13 7.17 20.65
N SER A 266 -22.99 7.74 21.05
CA SER A 266 -22.76 9.19 21.08
C SER A 266 -22.36 9.79 19.72
N THR A 267 -21.81 9.01 18.79
CA THR A 267 -21.44 9.53 17.46
C THR A 267 -22.67 9.78 16.57
N PRO A 268 -22.89 10.99 16.03
CA PRO A 268 -24.01 11.26 15.15
C PRO A 268 -23.91 10.49 13.82
N THR A 269 -25.03 9.93 13.36
CA THR A 269 -25.11 9.26 12.06
C THR A 269 -24.96 10.26 10.91
N LEU A 270 -24.55 9.79 9.72
CA LEU A 270 -24.41 10.66 8.56
C LEU A 270 -25.73 11.35 8.18
N SER A 271 -26.87 10.67 8.38
CA SER A 271 -28.20 11.27 8.18
C SER A 271 -28.46 12.41 9.15
N LYS A 272 -28.15 12.25 10.44
CA LYS A 272 -28.26 13.31 11.45
C LYS A 272 -27.33 14.49 11.13
N ILE A 273 -26.11 14.21 10.67
CA ILE A 273 -25.15 15.25 10.24
C ILE A 273 -25.69 16.03 9.05
N ARG A 274 -26.24 15.36 8.03
CA ARG A 274 -26.86 16.03 6.87
C ARG A 274 -28.04 16.91 7.28
N ALA A 275 -28.92 16.40 8.14
CA ALA A 275 -30.11 17.13 8.58
C ALA A 275 -29.79 18.43 9.33
N ARG A 276 -28.67 18.48 10.07
CA ARG A 276 -28.25 19.67 10.85
C ARG A 276 -27.24 20.57 10.13
N SER A 277 -26.72 20.16 8.97
CA SER A 277 -25.66 20.91 8.30
C SER A 277 -26.26 22.14 7.60
N SER A 278 -25.76 23.32 7.95
CA SER A 278 -25.99 24.58 7.23
C SER A 278 -24.96 24.75 6.10
N SER A 279 -25.13 25.78 5.27
CA SER A 279 -24.15 26.16 4.23
C SER A 279 -22.77 26.53 4.79
N SER A 280 -22.69 26.91 6.07
CA SER A 280 -21.45 27.23 6.78
C SER A 280 -20.78 26.04 7.47
N ALA A 281 -21.41 24.86 7.49
CA ALA A 281 -20.84 23.68 8.12
C ALA A 281 -19.79 23.02 7.21
N PRO A 282 -18.72 22.42 7.78
CA PRO A 282 -17.70 21.71 6.99
C PRO A 282 -18.34 20.65 6.07
N PRO A 283 -17.95 20.57 4.79
CA PRO A 283 -18.61 19.69 3.82
C PRO A 283 -18.38 18.21 4.13
N ILE A 284 -19.35 17.36 3.76
CA ILE A 284 -19.18 15.90 3.80
C ILE A 284 -18.36 15.51 2.56
N ARG A 285 -17.13 15.00 2.77
CA ARG A 285 -16.26 14.61 1.66
C ARG A 285 -16.71 13.26 1.08
N PRO A 286 -16.70 13.10 -0.25
CA PRO A 286 -16.97 11.81 -0.87
C PRO A 286 -15.82 10.86 -0.58
N ARG A 287 -16.13 9.62 -0.24
CA ARG A 287 -15.13 8.58 -0.02
C ARG A 287 -14.72 7.97 -1.36
N SER A 288 -13.44 8.08 -1.71
CA SER A 288 -12.90 7.45 -2.92
C SER A 288 -13.17 5.94 -2.92
N SER A 289 -13.67 5.44 -4.04
CA SER A 289 -13.90 4.00 -4.21
C SER A 289 -12.57 3.27 -4.42
N ALA A 290 -12.54 1.95 -4.19
CA ALA A 290 -11.35 1.15 -4.45
C ALA A 290 -10.95 1.17 -5.93
N ALA A 291 -11.93 1.22 -6.84
CA ALA A 291 -11.69 1.34 -8.27
C ALA A 291 -11.07 2.69 -8.63
N GLN A 292 -11.54 3.76 -7.99
CA GLN A 292 -11.01 5.11 -8.22
C GLN A 292 -9.58 5.24 -7.71
N ILE A 293 -9.29 4.73 -6.51
CA ILE A 293 -7.91 4.68 -5.99
C ILE A 293 -6.99 3.91 -6.93
N GLN A 294 -7.44 2.77 -7.48
CA GLN A 294 -6.65 1.99 -8.43
C GLN A 294 -6.44 2.73 -9.76
N PHE A 295 -7.46 3.43 -10.24
CA PHE A 295 -7.35 4.25 -11.45
C PHE A 295 -6.36 5.40 -11.26
N ASP A 296 -6.45 6.12 -10.15
CA ASP A 296 -5.56 7.25 -9.83
C ASP A 296 -4.09 6.76 -9.69
N GLN A 297 -3.88 5.61 -9.04
CA GLN A 297 -2.56 4.97 -8.94
C GLN A 297 -2.02 4.56 -10.32
N ALA A 298 -2.84 3.95 -11.17
CA ALA A 298 -2.43 3.56 -12.52
C ALA A 298 -2.10 4.79 -13.38
N GLN A 299 -2.85 5.88 -13.22
CA GLN A 299 -2.59 7.13 -13.92
C GLN A 299 -1.29 7.80 -13.45
N ALA A 300 -1.01 7.78 -12.14
CA ALA A 300 0.24 8.30 -11.58
C ALA A 300 1.45 7.49 -12.08
N GLN A 301 1.37 6.16 -12.06
CA GLN A 301 2.43 5.29 -12.59
C GLN A 301 2.69 5.54 -14.08
N LEU A 302 1.63 5.74 -14.87
CA LEU A 302 1.79 6.06 -16.29
C LEU A 302 2.48 7.41 -16.50
N ARG A 303 2.21 8.41 -15.65
CA ARG A 303 2.89 9.71 -15.71
C ARG A 303 4.37 9.58 -15.37
N GLU A 304 4.71 8.90 -14.28
CA GLU A 304 6.11 8.65 -13.89
C GLU A 304 6.86 7.89 -14.99
N GLU A 305 6.25 6.87 -15.59
CA GLU A 305 6.87 6.13 -16.69
C GLU A 305 7.10 7.02 -17.93
N MET A 306 6.16 7.91 -18.24
CA MET A 306 6.30 8.86 -19.34
C MET A 306 7.40 9.90 -19.07
N GLU A 307 7.49 10.41 -17.84
CA GLU A 307 8.54 11.34 -17.43
C GLU A 307 9.92 10.67 -17.46
N ALA A 308 10.04 9.44 -16.96
CA ALA A 308 11.29 8.68 -17.01
C ALA A 308 11.71 8.39 -18.47
N LYS A 309 10.76 8.10 -19.36
CA LYS A 309 11.05 7.94 -20.80
C LYS A 309 11.52 9.23 -21.44
N LEU A 310 10.92 10.36 -21.07
CA LEU A 310 11.33 11.67 -21.56
C LEU A 310 12.74 12.01 -21.10
N GLN A 311 13.04 11.84 -19.82
CA GLN A 311 14.39 12.03 -19.26
C GLN A 311 15.42 11.12 -19.95
N ALA A 312 15.12 9.84 -20.14
CA ALA A 312 16.01 8.93 -20.84
C ALA A 312 16.23 9.32 -22.31
N GLN A 313 15.25 9.98 -22.94
CA GLN A 313 15.40 10.52 -24.29
C GLN A 313 16.27 11.77 -24.31
N GLU A 314 16.09 12.68 -23.36
CA GLU A 314 16.91 13.88 -23.19
C GLU A 314 18.37 13.52 -22.91
N GLU A 315 18.63 12.56 -22.02
CA GLU A 315 19.97 12.05 -21.74
C GLU A 315 20.64 11.46 -22.98
N LYS A 316 19.90 10.67 -23.77
CA LYS A 316 20.42 10.14 -25.05
C LYS A 316 20.76 11.25 -26.03
N TYR A 317 19.93 12.28 -26.12
CA TYR A 317 20.19 13.42 -26.99
C TYR A 317 21.43 14.20 -26.54
N GLN A 318 21.55 14.47 -25.24
CA GLN A 318 22.73 15.13 -24.68
C GLN A 318 24.00 14.30 -24.88
N ALA A 319 23.95 12.98 -24.69
CA ALA A 319 25.08 12.09 -24.92
C ALA A 319 25.52 12.12 -26.39
N GLN A 320 24.59 12.12 -27.35
CA GLN A 320 24.91 12.26 -28.77
C GLN A 320 25.56 13.61 -29.09
N LEU A 321 25.11 14.69 -28.46
CA LEU A 321 25.70 16.01 -28.63
C LEU A 321 27.14 16.05 -28.10
N MET A 322 27.36 15.51 -26.91
CA MET A 322 28.71 15.39 -26.32
C MET A 322 29.63 14.51 -27.18
N GLU A 323 29.12 13.41 -27.73
CA GLU A 323 29.90 12.55 -28.63
C GLU A 323 30.27 13.29 -29.94
N GLN A 324 29.35 14.04 -30.53
CA GLN A 324 29.65 14.85 -31.71
C GLN A 324 30.70 15.92 -31.43
N GLN A 325 30.61 16.59 -30.28
CA GLN A 325 31.58 17.60 -29.88
C GLN A 325 32.97 16.97 -29.65
N ALA A 326 33.04 15.85 -28.94
CA ALA A 326 34.30 15.11 -28.75
C ALA A 326 34.92 14.66 -30.08
N ARG A 327 34.11 14.21 -31.05
CA ARG A 327 34.58 13.86 -32.40
C ARG A 327 35.08 15.08 -33.18
N TYR A 328 34.46 16.24 -33.00
CA TYR A 328 34.92 17.49 -33.61
C TYR A 328 36.27 17.91 -33.03
N ASP A 329 36.39 17.93 -31.71
CA ASP A 329 37.62 18.31 -31.01
C ASP A 329 38.78 17.37 -31.33
N ALA A 330 38.52 16.06 -31.39
CA ALA A 330 39.51 15.06 -31.80
C ALA A 330 40.04 15.30 -33.23
N ARG A 331 39.16 15.67 -34.17
CA ARG A 331 39.58 16.02 -35.54
C ARG A 331 40.43 17.28 -35.59
N LEU A 332 40.09 18.28 -34.77
CA LEU A 332 40.86 19.52 -34.71
C LEU A 332 42.26 19.27 -34.13
N GLN A 333 42.34 18.46 -33.07
CA GLN A 333 43.63 18.03 -32.50
C GLN A 333 44.45 17.23 -33.50
N GLU A 334 43.84 16.31 -34.24
CA GLU A 334 44.53 15.53 -35.27
C GLU A 334 45.08 16.43 -36.39
N GLN A 335 44.31 17.43 -36.85
CA GLN A 335 44.80 18.41 -37.83
C GLN A 335 45.97 19.24 -37.29
N GLN A 336 45.89 19.69 -36.04
CA GLN A 336 46.99 20.41 -35.39
C GLN A 336 48.24 19.54 -35.25
N ALA A 337 48.09 18.27 -34.86
CA ALA A 337 49.18 17.32 -34.76
C ALA A 337 49.84 17.05 -36.12
N ARG A 338 49.03 16.83 -37.17
CA ARG A 338 49.54 16.68 -38.56
C ARG A 338 50.31 17.92 -39.03
N MET A 339 49.78 19.11 -38.76
CA MET A 339 50.46 20.36 -39.10
C MET A 339 51.79 20.52 -38.35
N GLN A 340 51.86 20.12 -37.07
CA GLN A 340 53.11 20.11 -36.30
C GLN A 340 54.10 19.08 -36.84
N GLU A 341 53.65 17.88 -37.21
CA GLU A 341 54.50 16.86 -37.82
C GLU A 341 55.04 17.31 -39.18
N ASP A 342 54.21 17.91 -40.05
CA ASP A 342 54.63 18.45 -41.34
C ASP A 342 55.67 19.57 -41.16
N LEU A 343 55.46 20.46 -40.19
CA LEU A 343 56.43 21.51 -39.85
C LEU A 343 57.76 20.90 -39.35
N GLN A 344 57.70 19.87 -38.51
CA GLN A 344 58.89 19.14 -38.06
C GLN A 344 59.60 18.44 -39.21
N ARG A 345 58.87 17.79 -40.13
CA ARG A 345 59.46 17.14 -41.32
C ARG A 345 60.12 18.15 -42.23
N GLN A 346 59.50 19.31 -42.45
CA GLN A 346 60.08 20.40 -43.23
C GLN A 346 61.36 20.94 -42.59
N MET A 347 61.35 21.15 -41.26
CA MET A 347 62.53 21.52 -40.47
C MET A 347 63.65 20.48 -40.60
N GLN A 348 63.32 19.19 -40.49
CA GLN A 348 64.29 18.11 -40.66
C GLN A 348 64.86 18.05 -42.09
N PHE A 349 64.02 18.23 -43.11
CA PHE A 349 64.46 18.27 -44.50
C PHE A 349 65.40 19.45 -44.77
N MET A 350 65.06 20.64 -44.27
CA MET A 350 65.97 21.78 -44.28
C MET A 350 67.28 21.40 -43.59
N PHE A 351 67.25 20.90 -42.36
CA PHE A 351 68.45 20.55 -41.61
C PHE A 351 69.37 19.56 -42.37
N HIS A 352 68.82 18.54 -43.03
CA HIS A 352 69.59 17.62 -43.87
C HIS A 352 70.20 18.29 -45.10
N GLN A 353 69.47 19.20 -45.76
CA GLN A 353 69.97 19.96 -46.91
C GLN A 353 71.14 20.88 -46.51
N TRP A 354 71.05 21.53 -45.34
CA TRP A 354 72.10 22.35 -44.75
C TRP A 354 73.39 21.54 -44.51
N HIS A 355 73.28 20.34 -43.93
CA HIS A 355 74.43 19.47 -43.68
C HIS A 355 75.07 18.87 -44.95
N SER A 356 74.28 18.62 -45.99
CA SER A 356 74.74 17.98 -47.22
C SER A 356 75.34 18.99 -48.24
N GLY A 357 74.95 20.27 -48.15
CA GLY A 357 75.32 21.32 -49.11
C GLY A 357 76.46 22.25 -48.67
N GLY A 358 77.08 22.04 -47.49
CA GLY A 358 78.20 22.87 -47.03
C GLY A 358 77.86 24.35 -46.73
N MET A 359 76.59 24.66 -46.46
CA MET A 359 76.14 26.01 -46.09
C MET A 359 75.97 26.09 -44.56
N GLN A 360 76.32 27.23 -43.96
CA GLN A 360 76.37 27.47 -42.49
C GLN A 360 75.03 28.00 -41.93
N PRO A 361 74.40 27.37 -40.92
CA PRO A 361 73.03 27.69 -40.47
C PRO A 361 72.81 29.19 -40.23
N PRO A 362 71.62 29.74 -40.53
CA PRO A 362 71.35 31.15 -40.30
C PRO A 362 71.23 31.39 -38.79
N PRO A 363 71.65 32.56 -38.28
CA PRO A 363 71.59 32.83 -36.86
C PRO A 363 70.13 32.89 -36.37
N LEU A 364 69.88 32.32 -35.19
CA LEU A 364 68.57 32.34 -34.53
C LEU A 364 68.13 33.79 -34.26
N PRO A 365 66.86 34.17 -34.54
CA PRO A 365 66.34 35.46 -34.11
C PRO A 365 66.13 35.46 -32.59
N LEU A 366 66.65 36.48 -31.92
CA LEU A 366 66.37 36.77 -30.51
C LEU A 366 64.88 37.10 -30.31
N PRO A 367 64.25 36.72 -29.18
CA PRO A 367 62.87 37.13 -28.89
C PRO A 367 62.80 38.65 -28.60
N PRO A 368 61.71 39.35 -28.97
CA PRO A 368 61.56 40.75 -28.63
C PRO A 368 61.37 40.92 -27.11
N VAL A 369 62.22 41.78 -26.55
CA VAL A 369 62.11 42.37 -25.21
C VAL A 369 60.83 43.20 -25.15
N GLY A 370 60.07 43.02 -24.07
CA GLY A 370 58.70 43.52 -23.94
C GLY A 370 58.53 45.03 -23.79
N THR A 371 57.27 45.44 -23.77
CA THR A 371 56.81 46.67 -23.11
C THR A 371 55.51 46.39 -22.34
N SER A 372 55.65 46.44 -21.02
CA SER A 372 54.79 47.08 -20.01
C SER A 372 53.24 47.06 -20.13
N SER A 373 52.63 46.40 -19.14
CA SER A 373 51.29 46.69 -18.55
C SER A 373 51.14 48.14 -18.02
N PRO A 374 49.91 48.62 -17.69
CA PRO A 374 49.32 48.45 -16.34
C PRO A 374 47.78 48.23 -16.37
N SER A 375 47.19 47.30 -15.62
CA SER A 375 46.86 47.25 -14.17
C SER A 375 45.44 47.71 -13.81
N GLN A 376 44.82 46.92 -12.93
CA GLN A 376 43.77 47.22 -11.95
C GLN A 376 42.27 47.12 -12.32
N GLY A 377 41.55 46.39 -11.46
CA GLY A 377 40.22 46.81 -11.02
C GLY A 377 39.13 45.72 -11.03
N THR A 378 39.04 44.93 -9.97
CA THR A 378 37.75 44.43 -9.42
C THR A 378 37.48 45.23 -8.13
N PRO A 379 36.27 45.33 -7.53
CA PRO A 379 34.98 44.65 -7.82
C PRO A 379 33.67 45.50 -7.63
N ASN A 380 32.52 44.87 -8.00
CA ASN A 380 31.18 44.89 -7.37
C ASN A 380 30.10 45.99 -7.69
N ILE A 381 28.83 45.51 -7.62
CA ILE A 381 27.52 46.17 -7.33
C ILE A 381 26.46 46.29 -8.47
N SER A 382 25.45 45.41 -8.34
CA SER A 382 23.97 45.57 -8.30
C SER A 382 23.12 46.38 -9.33
N ALA A 383 22.11 45.67 -9.85
CA ALA A 383 20.65 45.89 -9.81
C ALA A 383 19.96 47.19 -10.32
N GLY A 384 19.01 46.97 -11.24
CA GLY A 384 17.72 47.68 -11.43
C GLY A 384 17.77 48.90 -12.35
N SER A 385 16.76 49.29 -13.14
CA SER A 385 15.43 48.80 -13.52
C SER A 385 14.95 49.77 -14.62
N ASN A 386 14.18 49.35 -15.62
CA ASN A 386 13.10 50.21 -16.12
C ASN A 386 11.93 49.45 -16.78
N ASN A 387 10.73 49.90 -16.43
CA ASN A 387 9.36 49.39 -16.68
C ASN A 387 8.92 49.52 -18.17
N GLN A 388 8.28 48.50 -18.79
CA GLN A 388 6.83 48.30 -19.11
C GLN A 388 6.17 49.38 -20.04
N PRO A 389 5.03 49.14 -20.76
CA PRO A 389 4.23 47.91 -20.97
C PRO A 389 3.77 47.69 -22.44
N VAL A 390 3.48 46.44 -22.87
CA VAL A 390 2.42 46.19 -23.88
C VAL A 390 1.93 44.74 -23.89
N SER A 391 0.62 44.56 -24.04
CA SER A 391 -0.10 43.33 -24.40
C SER A 391 -1.38 43.75 -25.16
N PRO A 392 -2.07 42.87 -25.93
CA PRO A 392 -1.66 41.71 -26.74
C PRO A 392 -2.26 41.78 -28.18
N PRO A 393 -2.25 40.72 -29.02
CA PRO A 393 -3.34 39.72 -28.96
C PRO A 393 -2.95 38.25 -29.28
N ASN A 394 -3.81 37.36 -28.78
CA ASN A 394 -4.03 35.93 -29.09
C ASN A 394 -3.42 35.35 -30.38
N ALA A 395 -2.91 34.11 -30.31
CA ALA A 395 -3.65 32.92 -30.77
C ALA A 395 -2.85 31.60 -30.67
N TRP A 396 -3.60 30.49 -30.60
CA TRP A 396 -3.26 29.07 -30.84
C TRP A 396 -2.88 28.18 -29.65
N SER A 397 -3.93 27.64 -29.00
CA SER A 397 -3.95 26.30 -28.40
C SER A 397 -4.61 25.30 -29.37
N PRO A 398 -4.27 24.00 -29.35
CA PRO A 398 -5.00 22.99 -30.10
C PRO A 398 -6.04 22.26 -29.21
N PHE A 399 -7.14 21.86 -29.86
CA PHE A 399 -8.26 20.98 -29.44
C PHE A 399 -9.63 21.64 -29.14
N PRO A 400 -10.72 21.12 -29.76
CA PRO A 400 -12.03 21.76 -29.83
C PRO A 400 -12.99 21.35 -28.68
N PRO A 401 -14.03 22.15 -28.39
CA PRO A 401 -15.05 21.81 -27.39
C PRO A 401 -16.24 21.06 -28.02
N PHE A 402 -16.74 20.05 -27.31
CA PHE A 402 -18.03 19.39 -27.56
C PHE A 402 -19.21 20.22 -26.99
N PRO A 403 -20.41 20.19 -27.61
CA PRO A 403 -21.54 21.01 -27.21
C PRO A 403 -22.36 20.41 -26.04
N ARG A 404 -22.86 21.30 -25.16
CA ARG A 404 -23.88 20.98 -24.13
C ARG A 404 -25.31 21.09 -24.70
N PRO A 405 -26.28 20.34 -24.15
CA PRO A 405 -27.69 20.39 -24.54
C PRO A 405 -28.46 21.57 -23.89
N PRO A 406 -29.65 21.94 -24.42
CA PRO A 406 -30.41 23.12 -24.00
C PRO A 406 -31.31 22.84 -22.78
N PRO A 407 -31.81 23.91 -22.11
CA PRO A 407 -32.45 23.81 -20.81
C PRO A 407 -33.96 23.49 -20.89
N MET A 408 -34.45 22.83 -19.84
CA MET A 408 -35.84 22.88 -19.36
C MET A 408 -35.81 23.48 -17.96
#